data_AF-A0A6N2B1K8-F1
#
_entry.id   AF-A0A6N2B1K8-F1
#
_cell.length_a   1.000
_cell.length_b   1.000
_cell.length_c   1.000
_cell.angle_alpha   90.00
_cell.angle_beta   90.00
_cell.angle_gamma   90.00
#
_symmetry.space_group_name_H-M   'P 1'
#
loop_
_entity.id
_entity.type
_entity.pdbx_description
1 polymer ?
#
loop_
_entity_poly.entity_id
_entity_poly.type
_entity_poly.pdbx_seq_one_letter_code
_entity_poly.pdbx_strand_id
1 'polypeptide(L)'
;MLLRNLNQTEELCNGTRLMITHLGKWYVNANIISGKNIYRRVTIPRLIMSPNDSKWPFKLNRRQLPLATCYVFTHGQLYVAASCVITREGLKIFNADEDSEDHTHIKNIVFREILQNVYPRLVETHDVMLLRT
;
A
#
# COMPACT_ATOMS: atom_id res chain seq x y z
N MET A 1 -1.85 2.62 -1.86
CA MET A 1 -1.41 3.37 -3.05
C MET A 1 -2.39 3.16 -4.19
N LEU A 2 -2.63 4.19 -5.01
CA LEU A 2 -3.51 4.12 -6.17
C LEU A 2 -2.80 3.49 -7.39
N LEU A 3 -3.50 2.60 -8.09
CA LEU A 3 -2.96 1.82 -9.22
C LEU A 3 -3.39 2.33 -10.60
N ARG A 4 -4.38 3.23 -10.66
CA ARG A 4 -4.93 3.79 -11.89
C ARG A 4 -5.15 5.30 -11.73
N ASN A 5 -4.96 6.04 -12.82
CA ASN A 5 -5.35 7.45 -12.89
C ASN A 5 -6.88 7.52 -12.83
N LEU A 6 -7.41 8.17 -11.81
CA LEU A 6 -8.84 8.45 -11.67
C LEU A 6 -9.15 9.89 -12.09
N ASN A 7 -8.37 10.84 -11.57
CA ASN A 7 -8.56 12.25 -11.88
C ASN A 7 -7.23 13.01 -11.81
N GLN A 8 -6.72 13.44 -12.95
CA GLN A 8 -5.44 14.13 -13.02
C GLN A 8 -5.50 15.58 -12.53
N THR A 9 -6.66 16.24 -12.64
CA THR A 9 -6.82 17.62 -12.14
C THR A 9 -6.84 17.68 -10.62
N GLU A 10 -7.30 16.61 -9.97
CA GLU A 10 -7.34 16.47 -8.51
C GLU A 10 -6.14 15.71 -7.92
N GLU A 11 -5.14 15.39 -8.74
CA GLU A 11 -3.93 14.63 -8.35
C GLU A 11 -4.22 13.20 -7.84
N LEU A 12 -5.33 12.60 -8.30
CA LEU A 12 -5.66 11.19 -8.09
C LEU A 12 -5.09 10.34 -9.22
N CYS A 13 -3.77 10.21 -9.18
CA CYS A 13 -2.96 9.54 -10.20
C CYS A 13 -2.34 8.25 -9.67
N ASN A 14 -1.76 7.47 -10.59
CA ASN A 14 -0.92 6.32 -10.24
C ASN A 14 0.15 6.74 -9.24
N GLY A 15 0.29 5.98 -8.15
CA GLY A 15 1.26 6.27 -7.11
C GLY A 15 0.75 7.17 -5.99
N THR A 16 -0.43 7.80 -6.11
CA THR A 16 -1.01 8.59 -5.01
C THR A 16 -1.16 7.71 -3.77
N ARG A 17 -0.49 8.12 -2.69
CA ARG A 17 -0.57 7.45 -1.40
C ARG A 17 -1.82 7.92 -0.68
N LEU A 18 -2.55 6.96 -0.13
CA LEU A 18 -3.88 7.15 0.41
C LEU A 18 -3.97 6.44 1.76
N MET A 19 -4.61 7.11 2.71
CA MET A 19 -4.95 6.58 4.02
C MET A 19 -6.44 6.22 4.03
N ILE A 20 -6.77 4.94 4.18
CA ILE A 20 -8.16 4.48 4.18
C ILE A 20 -8.85 4.96 5.45
N THR A 21 -10.01 5.62 5.29
CA THR A 21 -10.83 6.10 6.41
C THR A 21 -12.06 5.22 6.64
N HIS A 22 -12.70 4.77 5.56
CA HIS A 22 -13.90 3.93 5.64
C HIS A 22 -13.98 2.96 4.46
N LEU A 23 -14.31 1.70 4.77
CA LEU A 23 -14.51 0.64 3.79
C LEU A 23 -16.01 0.41 3.60
N GLY A 24 -16.54 0.86 2.46
CA GLY A 24 -17.90 0.54 2.04
C GLY A 24 -17.95 -0.75 1.23
N LYS A 25 -19.15 -1.30 1.05
CA LYS A 25 -19.38 -2.52 0.24
C LYS A 25 -18.88 -2.38 -1.20
N TRP A 26 -19.02 -1.19 -1.79
CA TRP A 26 -18.75 -0.93 -3.20
C TRP A 26 -17.73 0.19 -3.46
N TYR A 27 -17.27 0.86 -2.40
CA TYR A 27 -16.39 2.02 -2.48
C TYR A 27 -15.47 2.07 -1.25
N VAL A 28 -14.36 2.80 -1.37
CA VAL A 28 -13.46 3.07 -0.26
C VAL A 28 -13.29 4.57 -0.11
N ASN A 29 -13.48 5.09 1.09
CA ASN A 29 -13.11 6.46 1.41
C ASN A 29 -11.68 6.48 1.91
N ALA A 30 -10.90 7.45 1.44
CA ALA A 30 -9.53 7.63 1.85
C ALA A 30 -9.15 9.11 1.88
N ASN A 31 -8.15 9.45 2.68
CA ASN A 31 -7.51 10.75 2.68
C ASN A 31 -6.21 10.68 1.87
N ILE A 32 -5.92 11.72 1.09
CA ILE A 32 -4.65 11.83 0.37
C ILE A 32 -3.53 12.18 1.35
N ILE A 33 -2.41 11.44 1.29
CA ILE A 33 -1.24 11.69 2.14
C ILE A 33 -0.01 12.17 1.35
N SER A 34 -0.13 12.32 0.03
CA SER A 34 0.96 12.71 -0.86
C SER A 34 0.45 13.62 -1.97
N GLY A 35 1.20 14.66 -2.33
CA GLY A 35 0.83 15.64 -3.36
C GLY A 35 0.51 17.01 -2.78
N LYS A 36 -0.21 17.85 -3.53
CA LYS A 36 -0.66 19.19 -3.09
C LYS A 36 -1.97 19.13 -2.33
N ASN A 37 -2.84 18.18 -2.66
CA ASN A 37 -4.15 18.00 -2.03
C ASN A 37 -4.11 17.12 -0.76
N ILE A 38 -3.12 17.33 0.11
CA ILE A 38 -2.96 16.53 1.35
C ILE A 38 -4.19 16.72 2.25
N TYR A 39 -4.63 15.65 2.92
CA TYR A 39 -5.82 15.57 3.77
C TYR A 39 -7.18 15.70 3.08
N ARG A 40 -7.22 15.85 1.75
CA ARG A 40 -8.48 15.80 1.01
C ARG A 40 -9.09 14.40 1.07
N ARG A 41 -10.37 14.33 1.43
CA ARG A 41 -11.15 13.09 1.41
C ARG A 41 -11.60 12.78 0.00
N VAL A 42 -11.37 11.54 -0.44
CA VAL A 42 -11.70 11.05 -1.77
C VAL A 42 -12.38 9.68 -1.67
N THR A 43 -13.28 9.43 -2.61
CA THR A 43 -14.01 8.17 -2.71
C THR A 43 -13.50 7.40 -3.90
N ILE A 44 -13.16 6.13 -3.68
CA ILE A 44 -12.53 5.27 -4.67
C ILE A 44 -13.51 4.17 -5.04
N PRO A 45 -14.09 4.23 -6.25
CA PRO A 45 -14.98 3.19 -6.75
C PRO A 45 -14.19 1.98 -7.28
N ARG A 46 -14.87 0.85 -7.44
CA ARG A 46 -14.34 -0.29 -8.20
C ARG A 46 -14.27 0.09 -9.69
N LEU A 47 -13.11 -0.08 -10.30
CA LEU A 47 -12.92 0.11 -11.73
C LEU A 47 -13.06 -1.23 -12.45
N ILE A 48 -13.67 -1.20 -13.63
CA ILE A 48 -13.69 -2.34 -14.55
C ILE A 48 -12.47 -2.20 -15.45
N MET A 49 -11.59 -3.18 -15.40
CA MET A 49 -10.42 -3.30 -16.24
C MET A 49 -10.70 -4.34 -17.32
N SER A 50 -10.60 -3.91 -18.56
CA SER A 50 -10.78 -4.78 -19.71
C SER A 50 -9.60 -4.64 -20.67
N PRO A 51 -9.07 -5.73 -21.25
CA PRO A 51 -8.06 -5.64 -22.30
C PRO A 51 -8.64 -4.87 -23.49
N ASN A 52 -7.83 -3.99 -24.09
CA ASN A 52 -8.25 -3.16 -25.22
C ASN A 52 -8.42 -4.02 -26.47
N ASP A 53 -7.42 -4.86 -26.75
CA ASP A 53 -7.47 -5.89 -27.78
C ASP A 53 -7.14 -7.23 -27.16
N SER A 54 -7.97 -8.23 -27.49
CA SER A 54 -7.70 -9.61 -27.15
C SER A 54 -7.96 -10.45 -28.38
N LYS A 55 -6.96 -11.24 -28.78
CA LYS A 55 -7.06 -12.24 -29.86
C LYS A 55 -8.05 -13.37 -29.52
N TRP A 56 -8.55 -13.40 -28.29
CA TRP A 56 -9.45 -14.41 -27.76
C TRP A 56 -10.91 -14.10 -28.11
N PRO A 57 -11.74 -15.13 -28.30
CA PRO A 57 -13.16 -14.97 -28.64
C PRO A 57 -14.01 -14.40 -27.50
N PHE A 58 -13.42 -14.09 -26.34
CA PHE A 58 -14.10 -13.50 -25.19
C PHE A 58 -13.26 -12.40 -24.55
N LYS A 59 -13.95 -11.42 -23.96
CA LYS A 59 -13.33 -10.28 -23.27
C LYS A 59 -13.34 -10.50 -21.75
N LEU A 60 -12.16 -10.65 -21.15
CA LEU A 60 -12.02 -10.76 -19.70
C LEU A 60 -12.12 -9.40 -19.02
N ASN A 61 -13.22 -9.15 -18.33
CA ASN A 61 -13.41 -7.94 -17.53
C ASN A 61 -13.13 -8.24 -16.05
N ARG A 62 -12.17 -7.53 -15.46
CA ARG A 62 -11.88 -7.61 -14.02
C ARG A 62 -12.41 -6.37 -13.33
N ARG A 63 -13.31 -6.54 -12.36
CA ARG A 63 -13.83 -5.45 -11.53
C ARG A 63 -13.15 -5.46 -10.18
N GLN A 64 -12.29 -4.49 -9.91
CA GLN A 64 -11.50 -4.43 -8.67
C GLN A 64 -11.33 -2.98 -8.19
N LEU A 65 -11.02 -2.81 -6.90
CA LEU A 65 -10.57 -1.52 -6.40
C LEU A 65 -9.15 -1.26 -6.94
N PRO A 66 -8.85 -0.07 -7.48
CA PRO A 66 -7.52 0.27 -7.99
C PRO A 66 -6.56 0.63 -6.85
N LEU A 67 -6.47 -0.20 -5.82
CA LEU A 67 -5.67 0.03 -4.63
C LEU A 67 -4.72 -1.14 -4.40
N ALA A 68 -3.49 -0.82 -4.04
CA ALA A 68 -2.52 -1.78 -3.50
C ALA A 68 -2.07 -1.36 -2.09
N THR A 69 -1.82 -2.35 -1.24
CA THR A 69 -1.08 -2.18 0.01
C THR A 69 0.35 -1.76 -0.32
N CYS A 70 0.92 -0.83 0.44
CA CYS A 70 2.21 -0.20 0.12
C CYS A 70 3.27 -0.42 1.20
N TYR A 71 3.10 -1.43 2.06
CA TYR A 71 3.92 -1.61 3.26
C TYR A 71 4.69 -2.93 3.31
N VAL A 72 4.60 -3.78 2.29
CA VAL A 72 5.27 -5.08 2.27
C VAL A 72 6.06 -5.23 0.97
N PHE A 73 7.38 -5.35 1.08
CA PHE A 73 8.24 -5.72 -0.03
C PHE A 73 8.08 -7.21 -0.32
N THR A 74 7.89 -7.59 -1.59
CA THR A 74 7.95 -8.98 -2.03
C THR A 74 9.40 -9.41 -2.29
N HIS A 75 9.64 -10.71 -2.48
CA HIS A 75 10.97 -11.26 -2.78
C HIS A 75 11.64 -10.51 -3.95
N GLY A 76 12.86 -10.01 -3.75
CA GLY A 76 13.60 -9.21 -4.72
C GLY A 76 13.28 -7.71 -4.73
N GLN A 77 12.13 -7.26 -4.22
CA GLN A 77 11.82 -5.82 -4.13
C GLN A 77 12.68 -5.10 -3.08
N LEU A 78 13.14 -5.82 -2.04
CA LEU A 78 14.08 -5.28 -1.07
C LEU A 78 15.42 -4.92 -1.71
N TYR A 79 15.93 -5.78 -2.61
CA TYR A 79 17.15 -5.49 -3.37
C TYR A 79 16.99 -4.24 -4.23
N VAL A 80 15.85 -4.11 -4.93
CA VAL A 80 15.55 -2.92 -5.73
C VAL A 80 15.51 -1.67 -4.84
N ALA A 81 14.81 -1.73 -3.71
CA ALA A 81 14.74 -0.62 -2.77
C ALA A 81 16.11 -0.21 -2.22
N ALA A 82 16.94 -1.18 -1.81
CA ALA A 82 18.30 -0.93 -1.35
C ALA A 82 19.20 -0.36 -2.47
N SER A 83 19.02 -0.80 -3.71
CA SER A 83 19.78 -0.30 -4.87
C SER A 83 19.43 1.14 -5.25
N CYS A 84 18.25 1.64 -4.86
CA CYS A 84 17.85 3.03 -5.09
C CYS A 84 18.40 4.00 -4.04
N VAL A 85 18.99 3.50 -2.96
CA VAL A 85 19.62 4.34 -1.94
C VAL A 85 21.08 4.58 -2.30
N ILE A 86 21.44 5.86 -2.42
CA ILE A 86 22.77 6.30 -2.89
C ILE A 86 23.77 6.38 -1.72
N THR A 87 23.31 6.60 -0.49
CA THR A 87 24.15 6.77 0.70
C THR A 87 23.80 5.79 1.82
N ARG A 88 24.80 5.37 2.59
CA ARG A 88 24.61 4.40 3.68
C ARG A 88 23.71 4.92 4.79
N GLU A 89 23.68 6.24 5.02
CA GLU A 89 22.78 6.87 6.00
C GLU A 89 21.31 6.89 5.56
N GLY A 90 21.06 6.81 4.24
CA GLY A 90 19.72 6.82 3.66
C GLY A 90 18.98 5.48 3.79
N LEU A 91 19.67 4.40 4.17
CA LEU A 91 19.09 3.07 4.36
C LEU A 91 19.30 2.60 5.79
N LYS A 92 18.21 2.55 6.57
CA LYS A 92 18.20 1.91 7.89
C LYS A 92 17.53 0.54 7.78
N ILE A 93 18.31 -0.51 7.93
CA ILE A 93 17.83 -1.90 8.00
C ILE A 93 17.76 -2.29 9.47
N PHE A 94 16.57 -2.69 9.93
CA PHE A 94 16.35 -3.17 11.29
C PHE A 94 16.10 -4.67 11.23
N ASN A 95 17.05 -5.49 11.70
CA ASN A 95 16.82 -6.92 11.87
C ASN A 95 16.10 -7.13 13.20
N ALA A 96 14.92 -7.77 13.16
CA ALA A 96 14.11 -8.05 14.35
C ALA A 96 14.47 -9.37 15.06
N ASP A 97 15.39 -10.15 14.50
CA ASP A 97 15.68 -11.50 14.97
C ASP A 97 17.19 -11.68 15.10
N GLU A 98 17.73 -11.36 16.28
CA GLU A 98 19.02 -11.91 16.72
C GLU A 98 18.85 -13.31 17.35
N ASP A 99 17.61 -13.73 17.66
CA ASP A 99 17.31 -14.90 18.51
C ASP A 99 16.56 -16.05 17.81
N SER A 100 16.30 -16.01 16.49
CA SER A 100 15.60 -17.11 15.79
C SER A 100 16.55 -18.02 15.00
N GLU A 101 16.55 -19.32 15.35
CA GLU A 101 17.33 -20.36 14.64
C GLU A 101 16.81 -20.64 13.22
N ASP A 102 15.58 -20.18 12.90
CA ASP A 102 14.92 -20.37 11.60
C ASP A 102 14.97 -19.11 10.73
N HIS A 103 15.98 -19.01 9.86
CA HIS A 103 16.15 -17.91 8.89
C HIS A 103 15.12 -17.88 7.73
N THR A 104 14.02 -18.61 7.83
CA THR A 104 12.99 -18.67 6.78
C THR A 104 11.95 -17.56 6.86
N HIS A 105 11.91 -16.81 7.97
CA HIS A 105 10.89 -15.80 8.22
C HIS A 105 11.53 -14.46 8.60
N ILE A 106 11.12 -13.39 7.93
CA ILE A 106 11.50 -12.02 8.26
C ILE A 106 10.26 -11.31 8.79
N LYS A 107 10.33 -10.83 10.04
CA LYS A 107 9.26 -10.01 10.63
C LYS A 107 9.21 -8.65 9.93
N ASN A 108 8.09 -8.33 9.29
CA ASN A 108 7.85 -6.98 8.78
C ASN A 108 7.53 -6.04 9.95
N ILE A 109 8.49 -5.20 10.32
CA ILE A 109 8.28 -4.17 11.35
C ILE A 109 7.61 -2.97 10.70
N VAL A 110 6.33 -2.78 11.00
CA VAL A 110 5.59 -1.57 10.62
C VAL A 110 5.76 -0.55 11.75
N PHE A 111 6.40 0.59 11.45
CA PHE A 111 6.62 1.64 12.45
C PHE A 111 5.29 2.15 13.02
N ARG A 112 5.23 2.22 14.35
CA ARG A 112 4.04 2.64 15.09
C ARG A 112 3.63 4.08 14.73
N GLU A 113 4.58 4.95 14.40
CA GLU A 113 4.36 6.33 13.95
C GLU A 113 3.54 6.40 12.64
N ILE A 114 3.76 5.43 11.74
CA ILE A 114 2.99 5.30 10.49
C ILE A 114 1.57 4.83 10.82
N LEU A 115 1.41 3.92 11.80
CA LEU A 115 0.11 3.44 12.24
C LEU A 115 -0.64 4.46 13.10
N GLN A 116 0.03 5.32 13.86
CA GLN A 116 -0.59 6.39 14.66
C GLN A 116 -1.22 7.46 13.78
N ASN A 117 -0.58 7.78 12.66
CA ASN A 117 -1.15 8.67 11.64
C ASN A 117 -2.33 8.02 10.90
N VAL A 118 -2.38 6.69 10.81
CA VAL A 118 -3.40 5.93 10.05
C VAL A 118 -4.58 5.45 10.92
N TYR A 119 -4.37 5.17 12.21
CA TYR A 119 -5.36 4.69 13.16
C TYR A 119 -5.12 5.29 14.56
N PRO A 120 -5.58 6.51 14.84
CA PRO A 120 -5.33 7.19 16.12
C PRO A 120 -6.01 6.54 17.34
N ARG A 121 -6.85 5.49 17.17
CA ARG A 121 -7.60 4.83 18.25
C ARG A 121 -7.17 3.38 18.55
N LEU A 122 -6.18 2.81 17.87
CA LEU A 122 -5.73 1.42 18.07
C LEU A 122 -4.57 1.30 19.08
N VAL A 123 -4.51 2.18 20.08
CA VAL A 123 -3.38 2.22 21.04
C VAL A 123 -3.57 1.28 22.24
N GLU A 124 -4.77 0.72 22.48
CA GLU A 124 -4.99 -0.07 23.70
C GLU A 124 -4.82 -1.59 23.58
N THR A 125 -4.71 -2.17 22.38
CA THR A 125 -4.53 -3.62 22.27
C THR A 125 -3.09 -3.97 21.92
N HIS A 126 -2.49 -4.81 22.78
CA HIS A 126 -1.20 -5.47 22.60
C HIS A 126 -1.27 -6.53 21.48
N ASP A 127 -1.81 -6.17 20.31
CA ASP A 127 -1.93 -7.09 19.20
C ASP A 127 -1.01 -6.61 18.08
N VAL A 128 0.21 -7.16 18.11
CA VAL A 128 1.06 -7.34 16.94
C VAL A 128 0.16 -7.91 15.84
N MET A 129 -0.16 -7.09 14.83
CA MET A 129 -1.00 -7.51 13.71
C MET A 129 -0.18 -8.48 12.85
N LEU A 130 -0.18 -9.75 13.27
CA LEU A 130 0.28 -10.89 12.51
C LEU A 130 -0.63 -11.02 11.28
N LEU A 131 -0.28 -10.33 10.19
CA LEU A 131 -0.74 -10.74 8.87
C LEU A 131 0.01 -12.01 8.52
N ARG A 132 -0.53 -13.15 8.98
CA ARG A 132 -0.17 -14.48 8.47
C ARG A 132 -0.44 -14.52 6.96
N THR A 133 0.48 -15.13 6.24
CA THR A 133 0.26 -15.65 4.89
C THR A 133 -0.66 -16.86 4.93
#